data_AF-A0A4S8KNH9-F1
#
_entry.id   AF-A0A4S8KNH9-F1
#
_cell.length_a   1.000
_cell.length_b   1.000
_cell.length_c   1.000
_cell.angle_alpha   90.00
_cell.angle_beta   90.00
_cell.angle_gamma   90.00
#
_symmetry.space_group_name_H-M   'P 1'
#
loop_
_entity.id
_entity.type
_entity.pdbx_description
1 polymer ?
#
loop_
_entity_poly.entity_id
_entity_poly.type
_entity_poly.pdbx_seq_one_letter_code
_entity_poly.pdbx_strand_id
1 'polypeptide(L)'
;EDAKIILALKYMEWATRKIHEGLATECQGDYAKFKEEMKKAYPESVDNGRGSVKRLKDIVNRHRIIPLNQRERFLRYVREFQLELTKLQKPPYAISNGEAVKLFLKGLDKEFLRAITLLLPAAAEDRKVEDPYDIED
;
A
#
# COMPACT_ATOMS: atom_id res chain seq x y z
N GLU A 1 -16.75 -18.10 -8.86
CA GLU A 1 -15.76 -17.13 -9.35
C GLU A 1 -16.05 -16.67 -10.77
N ASP A 2 -16.61 -17.56 -11.60
CA ASP A 2 -17.15 -17.30 -12.95
C ASP A 2 -18.04 -16.04 -13.08
N ALA A 3 -18.93 -15.79 -12.12
CA ALA A 3 -19.77 -14.60 -12.09
C ALA A 3 -18.95 -13.28 -12.10
N LYS A 4 -17.73 -13.28 -11.56
CA LYS A 4 -16.84 -12.12 -11.57
C LYS A 4 -16.25 -11.86 -12.97
N ILE A 5 -15.95 -12.91 -13.73
CA ILE A 5 -15.45 -12.81 -15.12
C ILE A 5 -16.57 -12.27 -16.02
N ILE A 6 -17.77 -12.83 -15.92
CA ILE A 6 -18.94 -12.38 -16.67
C ILE A 6 -19.24 -10.90 -16.38
N LEU A 7 -19.19 -10.51 -15.11
CA LEU A 7 -19.40 -9.12 -14.71
C LEU A 7 -18.30 -8.21 -15.28
N ALA A 8 -17.03 -8.60 -15.23
CA ALA A 8 -15.92 -7.83 -15.78
C ALA A 8 -16.10 -7.59 -17.29
N LEU A 9 -16.44 -8.63 -18.05
CA LEU A 9 -16.73 -8.52 -19.49
C LEU A 9 -17.90 -7.56 -19.77
N LYS A 10 -18.93 -7.57 -18.92
CA LYS A 10 -20.10 -6.69 -19.08
C LYS A 10 -19.75 -5.19 -18.98
N TYR A 11 -18.72 -4.83 -18.22
CA TYR A 11 -18.25 -3.45 -18.11
C TYR A 11 -17.33 -3.00 -19.24
N MET A 12 -16.87 -3.93 -20.09
CA MET A 12 -16.06 -3.60 -21.26
C MET A 12 -16.94 -3.14 -22.43
N GLU A 13 -16.36 -2.29 -23.27
CA GLU A 13 -16.92 -1.98 -24.59
C GLU A 13 -17.04 -3.25 -25.44
N TRP A 14 -17.98 -3.25 -26.39
CA TRP A 14 -18.29 -4.43 -27.20
C TRP A 14 -17.08 -5.02 -27.91
N ALA A 15 -16.22 -4.17 -28.50
CA ALA A 15 -15.03 -4.61 -29.22
C ALA A 15 -14.02 -5.28 -28.26
N THR A 16 -13.75 -4.67 -27.12
CA THR A 16 -12.85 -5.21 -26.10
C THR A 16 -13.40 -6.50 -25.49
N ARG A 17 -14.71 -6.56 -25.23
CA ARG A 17 -15.37 -7.78 -24.75
C ARG A 17 -15.17 -8.95 -25.70
N LYS A 18 -15.37 -8.73 -27.01
CA LYS A 18 -15.26 -9.79 -28.02
C LYS A 18 -13.85 -10.40 -28.08
N ILE A 19 -12.83 -9.60 -27.85
CA ILE A 19 -11.43 -10.06 -27.78
C ILE A 19 -11.21 -10.96 -26.56
N HIS A 20 -11.84 -10.66 -25.43
CA HIS A 20 -11.60 -11.34 -24.14
C HIS A 20 -12.61 -12.45 -23.79
N GLU A 21 -13.65 -12.67 -24.60
CA GLU A 21 -14.61 -13.78 -24.44
C GLU A 21 -13.91 -15.15 -24.54
N GLY A 22 -12.94 -15.29 -25.45
CA GLY A 22 -12.13 -16.51 -25.58
C GLY A 22 -11.28 -16.76 -24.33
N LEU A 23 -10.61 -15.72 -23.84
CA LEU A 23 -9.79 -15.77 -22.64
C LEU A 23 -10.61 -16.14 -21.38
N ALA A 24 -11.83 -15.61 -21.26
CA ALA A 24 -12.75 -15.96 -20.19
C ALA A 24 -13.11 -17.46 -20.20
N THR A 25 -13.29 -18.02 -21.39
CA THR A 25 -13.61 -19.45 -21.58
C THR A 25 -12.41 -20.34 -21.20
N GLU A 26 -11.19 -19.93 -21.57
CA GLU A 26 -9.94 -20.62 -21.22
C GLU A 26 -9.62 -20.60 -19.73
N CYS A 27 -10.10 -19.57 -19.01
CA CYS A 27 -9.92 -19.44 -17.57
C CYS A 27 -10.92 -20.26 -16.76
N GLN A 28 -11.96 -20.86 -17.39
CA GLN A 28 -12.91 -21.80 -16.77
C GLN A 28 -13.44 -21.35 -15.40
N GLY A 29 -13.70 -20.05 -15.24
CA GLY A 29 -14.20 -19.47 -14.00
C GLY A 29 -13.18 -19.12 -12.93
N ASP A 30 -11.88 -19.38 -13.14
CA ASP A 30 -10.81 -18.88 -12.28
C ASP A 30 -10.56 -17.38 -12.55
N TYR A 31 -11.11 -16.55 -11.66
CA TYR A 31 -10.97 -15.10 -11.76
C TYR A 31 -9.53 -14.61 -11.51
N ALA A 32 -8.74 -15.33 -10.71
CA ALA A 32 -7.36 -14.94 -10.44
C ALA A 32 -6.50 -15.14 -11.69
N LYS A 33 -6.64 -16.29 -12.37
CA LYS A 33 -5.99 -16.56 -13.65
C LYS A 33 -6.42 -15.56 -14.73
N PHE A 34 -7.73 -15.30 -14.85
CA PHE A 34 -8.25 -14.29 -15.78
C PHE A 34 -7.63 -12.90 -15.54
N LYS A 35 -7.51 -12.49 -14.28
CA LYS A 35 -6.91 -11.19 -13.92
C LYS A 35 -5.42 -11.12 -14.27
N GLU A 36 -4.67 -12.20 -14.10
CA GLU A 36 -3.25 -12.23 -14.48
C GLU A 36 -3.07 -12.19 -16.01
N GLU A 37 -3.90 -12.90 -16.77
CA GLU A 37 -3.85 -12.83 -18.24
C GLU A 37 -4.26 -11.45 -18.78
N MET A 38 -5.28 -10.82 -18.19
CA MET A 38 -5.66 -9.44 -18.52
C MET A 38 -4.52 -8.44 -18.24
N LYS A 39 -3.74 -8.65 -17.18
CA LYS A 39 -2.54 -7.83 -16.89
C LYS A 39 -1.44 -8.02 -17.92
N LYS A 40 -1.26 -9.25 -18.44
CA LYS A 40 -0.27 -9.53 -19.51
C LYS A 40 -0.69 -8.90 -20.84
N ALA A 41 -1.98 -8.87 -21.14
CA ALA A 41 -2.51 -8.28 -22.36
C ALA A 41 -2.39 -6.75 -22.41
N TYR A 42 -2.42 -6.09 -21.24
CA TYR A 42 -2.36 -4.63 -21.11
C TYR A 42 -1.29 -4.19 -20.11
N PRO A 43 0.00 -4.46 -20.39
CA PRO A 43 1.09 -4.20 -19.44
C PRO A 43 1.18 -2.71 -19.06
N GLU A 44 0.83 -1.80 -19.97
CA GLU A 44 0.78 -0.35 -19.72
C GLU A 44 -0.33 0.09 -18.77
N SER A 45 -1.41 -0.69 -18.68
CA SER A 45 -2.56 -0.41 -17.81
C SER A 45 -2.37 -0.98 -16.40
N VAL A 46 -1.38 -1.87 -16.23
CA VAL A 46 -0.99 -2.38 -14.93
C VAL A 46 -0.11 -1.31 -14.27
N ASP A 47 -0.56 -0.77 -13.14
CA ASP A 47 0.37 -0.10 -12.23
C ASP A 47 1.44 -1.15 -11.90
N ASN A 48 2.66 -0.97 -12.42
CA ASN A 48 3.71 -1.99 -12.62
C ASN A 48 4.14 -2.78 -11.37
N GLY A 49 3.45 -2.62 -10.24
CA GLY A 49 3.73 -3.23 -8.95
C GLY A 49 5.01 -2.70 -8.32
N ARG A 50 5.85 -2.04 -9.11
CA ARG A 50 7.03 -1.29 -8.73
C ARG A 50 6.57 0.04 -8.17
N GLY A 51 6.50 0.08 -6.84
CA GLY A 51 6.37 1.35 -6.14
C GLY A 51 7.55 2.25 -6.49
N SER A 52 7.36 3.56 -6.36
CA SER A 52 8.43 4.51 -6.55
C SER A 52 8.61 5.38 -5.32
N VAL A 53 9.85 5.53 -4.87
CA VAL A 53 10.20 6.49 -3.81
C VAL A 53 9.82 7.91 -4.23
N LYS A 54 9.87 8.23 -5.54
CA LYS A 54 9.40 9.52 -6.06
C LYS A 54 7.89 9.69 -5.81
N ARG A 55 7.09 8.69 -6.16
CA ARG A 55 5.63 8.71 -5.97
C ARG A 55 5.26 8.77 -4.48
N LEU A 56 6.02 8.09 -3.63
CA LEU A 56 5.89 8.18 -2.18
C LEU A 56 6.12 9.62 -1.68
N LYS A 57 7.19 10.29 -2.16
CA LYS A 57 7.46 11.71 -1.87
C LYS A 57 6.35 12.62 -2.42
N ASP A 58 5.82 12.33 -3.60
CA ASP A 58 4.72 13.10 -4.20
C ASP A 58 3.43 13.00 -3.36
N ILE A 59 3.12 11.82 -2.79
CA ILE A 59 1.99 11.64 -1.86
C ILE A 59 2.19 12.50 -0.60
N VAL A 60 3.39 12.46 0.00
CA VAL A 60 3.73 13.31 1.16
C VAL A 60 3.55 14.79 0.83
N ASN A 61 4.02 15.23 -0.34
CA ASN A 61 3.93 16.61 -0.77
C ASN A 61 2.49 17.04 -1.07
N ARG A 62 1.68 16.15 -1.67
CA ARG A 62 0.27 16.42 -1.99
C ARG A 62 -0.57 16.64 -0.74
N HIS A 63 -0.36 15.82 0.28
CA HIS A 63 -1.14 15.90 1.52
C HIS A 63 -0.54 16.82 2.57
N ARG A 64 0.66 17.37 2.35
CA ARG A 64 1.51 18.11 3.31
C ARG A 64 0.72 19.00 4.29
N ILE A 65 1.19 19.02 5.54
CA ILE A 65 0.63 19.80 6.66
C ILE A 65 -0.79 19.30 6.98
N ILE A 66 -0.91 18.02 7.31
CA ILE A 66 -2.17 17.46 7.82
C ILE A 66 -2.31 17.88 9.28
N PRO A 67 -3.32 18.69 9.64
CA PRO A 67 -3.57 19.08 11.02
C PRO A 67 -4.25 17.94 11.79
N LEU A 68 -4.12 17.96 13.12
CA LEU A 68 -4.64 16.91 14.01
C LEU A 68 -6.17 16.73 13.91
N ASN A 69 -6.90 17.82 13.64
CA ASN A 69 -8.36 17.81 13.56
C ASN A 69 -8.92 17.29 12.22
N GLN A 70 -8.09 17.04 11.20
CA GLN A 70 -8.55 16.57 9.88
C GLN A 70 -8.41 15.05 9.72
N ARG A 71 -9.20 14.31 10.49
CA ARG A 71 -9.18 12.83 10.52
C ARG A 71 -9.34 12.20 9.13
N GLU A 72 -10.32 12.65 8.33
CA GLU A 72 -10.57 12.05 7.01
C GLU A 72 -9.39 12.23 6.04
N ARG A 73 -8.76 13.41 6.09
CA ARG A 73 -7.57 13.70 5.29
C ARG A 73 -6.39 12.84 5.72
N PHE A 74 -6.20 12.67 7.03
CA PHE A 74 -5.19 11.77 7.57
C PHE A 74 -5.42 10.31 7.14
N LEU A 75 -6.65 9.80 7.22
CA LEU A 75 -6.97 8.44 6.79
C LEU A 75 -6.71 8.23 5.28
N ARG A 76 -7.04 9.22 4.45
CA ARG A 76 -6.74 9.19 3.02
C ARG A 76 -5.23 9.14 2.77
N TYR A 77 -4.47 9.97 3.48
CA TYR A 77 -3.01 9.97 3.41
C TYR A 77 -2.40 8.64 3.83
N VAL A 78 -2.83 8.06 4.96
CA VAL A 78 -2.37 6.74 5.42
C VAL A 78 -2.62 5.67 4.36
N ARG A 79 -3.83 5.65 3.78
CA ARG A 79 -4.18 4.68 2.74
C ARG A 79 -3.30 4.83 1.49
N GLU A 80 -3.16 6.04 0.97
CA GLU A 80 -2.33 6.30 -0.22
C GLU A 80 -0.85 5.96 0.04
N PHE A 81 -0.32 6.33 1.20
CA PHE A 81 1.06 6.06 1.58
C PHE A 81 1.33 4.57 1.76
N GLN A 82 0.45 3.83 2.46
CA GLN A 82 0.59 2.39 2.65
C GLN A 82 0.50 1.60 1.34
N LEU A 83 -0.42 1.98 0.45
CA LEU A 83 -0.53 1.34 -0.86
C LEU A 83 0.75 1.46 -1.69
N GLU A 84 1.46 2.57 -1.60
CA GLU A 84 2.73 2.73 -2.31
C GLU A 84 3.91 2.09 -1.54
N LEU A 85 3.92 2.19 -0.20
CA LEU A 85 4.95 1.57 0.63
C LEU A 85 4.98 0.04 0.50
N THR A 86 3.81 -0.60 0.47
CA THR A 86 3.68 -2.07 0.30
C THR A 86 4.26 -2.55 -1.03
N LYS A 87 4.35 -1.69 -2.05
CA LYS A 87 5.03 -2.00 -3.31
C LYS A 87 6.55 -1.89 -3.19
N LEU A 88 7.06 -0.95 -2.39
CA LEU A 88 8.49 -0.72 -2.14
C LEU A 88 9.10 -1.71 -1.12
N GLN A 89 8.26 -2.33 -0.30
CA GLN A 89 8.64 -3.37 0.66
C GLN A 89 8.61 -4.78 0.07
N LYS A 90 8.38 -4.94 -1.23
CA LYS A 90 8.57 -6.23 -1.91
C LYS A 90 10.02 -6.34 -2.38
N PRO A 91 10.64 -7.53 -2.36
CA PRO A 91 11.96 -7.73 -2.93
C PRO A 91 12.01 -7.33 -4.41
N PRO A 92 13.05 -6.61 -4.88
CA PRO A 92 14.13 -6.01 -4.09
C PRO A 92 13.63 -4.79 -3.30
N TYR A 93 13.92 -4.78 -1.99
CA TYR A 93 13.50 -3.69 -1.10
C TYR A 93 14.08 -2.36 -1.55
N ALA A 94 13.22 -1.37 -1.77
CA ALA A 94 13.60 -0.05 -2.28
C ALA A 94 13.69 1.02 -1.18
N ILE A 95 13.19 0.74 0.03
CA ILE A 95 13.21 1.66 1.16
C ILE A 95 13.25 0.89 2.48
N SER A 96 14.01 1.38 3.47
CA SER A 96 13.97 0.85 4.83
C SER A 96 12.72 1.33 5.59
N ASN A 97 12.30 0.60 6.63
CA ASN A 97 11.19 1.03 7.47
C ASN A 97 11.46 2.38 8.15
N GLY A 98 12.70 2.62 8.60
CA GLY A 98 13.08 3.89 9.22
C GLY A 98 12.99 5.09 8.28
N GLU A 99 13.38 4.92 7.01
CA GLU A 99 13.21 5.96 5.99
C GLU A 99 11.74 6.21 5.65
N ALA A 100 10.94 5.14 5.56
CA ALA A 100 9.51 5.25 5.32
C ALA A 100 8.80 6.03 6.44
N VAL A 101 9.11 5.74 7.71
CA VAL A 101 8.59 6.49 8.86
C VAL A 101 9.00 7.96 8.81
N LYS A 102 10.28 8.25 8.54
CA LYS A 102 10.77 9.64 8.40
C LYS A 102 10.05 10.40 7.28
N LEU A 103 9.77 9.74 6.15
CA LEU A 103 9.01 10.34 5.05
C LEU A 103 7.55 10.56 5.43
N PHE A 104 6.93 9.59 6.12
CA PHE A 104 5.54 9.68 6.55
C PHE A 104 5.30 10.88 7.46
N LEU A 105 6.18 11.08 8.45
CA LEU A 105 6.07 12.16 9.44
C LEU A 105 6.21 13.56 8.80
N LYS A 106 6.90 13.71 7.68
CA LYS A 106 7.01 15.00 6.96
C LYS A 106 5.68 15.52 6.43
N GLY A 107 4.68 14.65 6.27
CA GLY A 107 3.34 15.04 5.82
C GLY A 107 2.48 15.68 6.92
N LEU A 108 2.85 15.52 8.19
CA LEU A 108 2.04 15.92 9.33
C LEU A 108 2.39 17.33 9.82
N ASP A 109 1.42 18.01 10.42
CA ASP A 109 1.65 19.29 11.08
C ASP A 109 2.41 19.13 12.42
N LYS A 110 3.06 20.20 12.88
CA LYS A 110 3.87 20.23 14.11
C LYS A 110 3.07 19.86 15.36
N GLU A 111 1.81 20.30 15.46
CA GLU A 111 0.97 19.95 16.61
C GLU A 111 0.65 18.46 16.64
N PHE A 112 0.39 17.88 15.46
CA PHE A 112 0.19 16.45 15.31
C PHE A 112 1.46 15.68 15.72
N LEU A 113 2.62 16.10 15.22
CA LEU A 113 3.90 15.46 15.57
C LEU A 113 4.15 15.50 17.08
N ARG A 114 3.89 16.64 17.76
CA ARG A 114 4.01 16.73 19.22
C ARG A 114 3.09 15.75 19.93
N ALA A 115 1.83 15.64 19.51
CA ALA A 115 0.89 14.68 20.09
C ALA A 115 1.35 13.23 19.90
N ILE A 116 1.89 12.88 18.74
CA ILE A 116 2.46 11.54 18.48
C ILE A 116 3.71 11.30 19.34
N THR A 117 4.62 12.27 19.44
CA THR A 117 5.85 12.15 20.24
C THR A 117 5.57 12.07 21.73
N LEU A 118 4.45 12.60 22.24
CA LEU A 118 4.04 12.39 23.63
C LEU A 118 3.52 10.96 23.88
N LEU A 119 2.95 10.32 22.86
CA LEU A 119 2.38 8.96 22.94
C LEU A 119 3.40 7.85 22.64
N LEU A 120 4.43 8.13 21.83
CA LEU A 120 5.49 7.17 21.47
C LEU A 120 6.38 6.69 22.63
N PRO A 121 6.86 7.54 23.56
CA PRO A 121 7.69 7.09 24.68
C PRO A 121 6.88 6.24 25.68
N ALA A 122 5.57 6.47 25.81
CA ALA A 122 4.71 5.64 26.66
C ALA A 122 4.51 4.20 26.13
N ALA A 123 4.79 3.94 24.84
CA ALA A 123 4.72 2.60 24.25
C ALA A 123 6.08 1.87 24.23
N ALA A 124 7.18 2.56 24.57
CA ALA A 124 8.53 1.99 24.62
C ALA A 124 8.92 1.50 26.03
N GLU A 125 8.14 1.81 27.06
CA GLU A 125 8.37 1.36 28.44
C GLU A 125 7.75 -0.02 28.77
N ASP A 126 7.32 -0.78 27.77
CA ASP A 126 7.05 -2.21 27.96
C ASP A 126 8.37 -3.01 27.88
N ARG A 127 9.02 -3.08 29.05
CA ARG A 127 9.93 -4.13 29.57
C ARG A 127 11.02 -4.66 28.63
N LYS A 128 12.26 -4.23 28.90
CA LYS A 128 13.31 -5.20 29.19
C LYS A 128 13.46 -5.27 30.71
N VAL A 129 12.76 -6.24 31.31
CA VAL A 129 13.19 -6.76 32.61
C VAL A 129 14.55 -7.40 32.32
N GLU A 130 15.63 -6.90 32.92
CA GLU A 130 16.92 -7.62 32.91
C GLU A 130 16.66 -9.05 33.38
N ASP A 131 17.08 -10.02 32.58
CA ASP A 131 16.88 -11.43 32.87
C ASP A 131 17.59 -11.76 34.19
N PRO A 132 16.88 -12.12 35.27
CA PRO A 132 17.50 -12.29 36.59
C PRO A 132 18.28 -13.60 36.74
N TYR A 133 18.49 -14.35 35.65
CA TYR A 133 19.19 -15.63 35.63
C TYR A 133 20.45 -15.66 34.74
N ASP A 134 21.20 -14.56 34.67
CA ASP A 134 22.63 -14.64 34.35
C ASP A 134 23.35 -15.30 35.54
N ILE A 135 23.32 -16.63 35.58
CA ILE A 135 24.13 -17.42 36.50
C ILE A 135 25.53 -17.45 35.89
N GLU A 136 26.50 -16.82 36.56
CA GLU A 136 27.93 -16.90 36.21
C GLU A 136 28.37 -18.38 36.28
N ASP A 137 29.07 -18.85 35.23
CA ASP A 137 29.67 -20.19 35.13
C ASP A 137 30.81 -20.42 36.16
#